data_AF-A0A2K1NWN7-F1
#
_entry.id   AF-A0A2K1NWN7-F1
#
_cell.length_a   1.000
_cell.length_b   1.000
_cell.length_c   1.000
_cell.angle_alpha   90.00
_cell.angle_beta   90.00
_cell.angle_gamma   90.00
#
_symmetry.space_group_name_H-M   'P 1'
#
loop_
_entity.id
_entity.type
_entity.pdbx_description
1 polymer ?
#
loop_
_entity_poly.entity_id
_entity_poly.type
_entity_poly.pdbx_seq_one_letter_code
_entity_poly.pdbx_strand_id
1 'polypeptide(L)' 'MGFLGILLIIIHIILALGVIYFALQRMQKNSEIGGAFGAGGSATNFGREKGLDKSSKIALTFGILFMINCFLVTWIIA' A
#
# COMPACT_ATOMS: atom_id res chain seq x y z
N MET A 1 4.81 28.53 6.09
CA MET A 1 5.31 27.24 5.58
C MET A 1 6.75 27.41 5.14
N GLY A 2 7.71 26.82 5.86
CA GLY A 2 9.12 26.86 5.45
C GLY A 2 9.41 25.92 4.26
N PHE A 3 10.58 26.07 3.63
CA PHE A 3 11.05 25.21 2.53
C PHE A 3 10.92 23.71 2.85
N LEU A 4 11.24 23.32 4.09
CA LEU A 4 11.14 21.94 4.57
C LEU A 4 9.70 21.41 4.58
N GLY A 5 8.71 22.24 4.91
CA GLY A 5 7.30 21.85 4.88
C GLY A 5 6.80 21.58 3.46
N ILE A 6 7.24 22.38 2.49
CA ILE A 6 6.90 22.20 1.07
C ILE A 6 7.47 20.87 0.56
N LEU A 7 8.73 20.56 0.90
CA LEU A 7 9.34 19.28 0.55
C LEU A 7 8.60 18.07 1.14
N LEU A 8 8.20 18.15 2.41
CA LEU A 8 7.43 17.08 3.06
C LEU A 8 6.08 16.84 2.38
N ILE A 9 5.37 17.89 2.00
CA ILE A 9 4.11 17.77 1.26
C ILE A 9 4.32 17.12 -0.11
N ILE A 10 5.37 17.50 -0.84
CA ILE A 10 5.67 16.88 -2.14
C ILE A 10 5.95 15.38 -1.97
N ILE A 11 6.76 15.00 -0.97
CA ILE A 11 7.06 13.60 -0.67
C ILE A 11 5.77 12.85 -0.28
N HIS A 12 4.91 13.48 0.51
CA HIS A 12 3.62 12.92 0.91
C HIS A 12 2.74 12.59 -0.29
N ILE A 13 2.62 13.53 -1.23
CA ILE A 13 1.82 13.35 -2.46
C ILE A 13 2.38 12.20 -3.29
N ILE A 14 3.70 12.11 -3.46
CA ILE A 14 4.34 11.01 -4.21
C ILE A 14 4.07 9.66 -3.55
N LEU A 15 4.21 9.58 -2.22
CA LEU A 15 3.93 8.35 -1.48
C LEU A 15 2.44 7.96 -1.57
N ALA A 16 1.53 8.93 -1.49
CA ALA A 16 0.09 8.71 -1.63
C ALA A 16 -0.25 8.11 -3.01
N LEU A 17 0.31 8.69 -4.09
CA LEU A 17 0.13 8.17 -5.44
C LEU A 17 0.67 6.74 -5.57
N GLY A 18 1.82 6.45 -4.95
CA GLY A 18 2.38 5.09 -4.91
C GLY A 18 1.45 4.09 -4.22
N VAL A 19 0.92 4.45 -3.05
CA VAL A 19 -0.03 3.61 -2.31
C VAL A 19 -1.32 3.38 -3.12
N ILE A 20 -1.87 4.42 -3.74
CA ILE A 20 -3.07 4.31 -4.60
C ILE A 20 -2.82 3.35 -5.76
N TYR A 21 -1.69 3.53 -6.47
CA TYR A 21 -1.31 2.66 -7.59
C TYR A 21 -1.24 1.19 -7.18
N PHE A 22 -0.55 0.89 -6.07
CA PHE A 22 -0.43 -0.48 -5.59
C PHE A 22 -1.76 -1.04 -5.07
N ALA A 23 -2.61 -0.22 -4.43
CA ALA A 23 -3.94 -0.64 -4.00
C ALA A 23 -4.79 -1.08 -5.20
N LEU A 24 -4.80 -0.29 -6.28
CA LEU A 24 -5.52 -0.63 -7.51
C LEU A 24 -5.00 -1.92 -8.15
N GLN A 25 -3.68 -2.08 -8.28
CA GLN A 25 -3.10 -3.34 -8.77
C GLN A 25 -3.52 -4.55 -7.93
N ARG A 26 -3.55 -4.41 -6.60
CA ARG A 26 -3.95 -5.49 -5.68
C ARG A 26 -5.41 -5.87 -5.86
N MET A 27 -6.28 -4.90 -6.06
CA MET A 27 -7.70 -5.15 -6.34
C MET A 27 -7.89 -5.87 -7.66
N GLN A 28 -7.17 -5.48 -8.71
CA GLN A 28 -7.23 -6.15 -10.02
C GLN A 28 -6.74 -7.61 -9.93
N LYS A 29 -5.62 -7.86 -9.23
CA LYS A 29 -5.08 -9.23 -9.03
C LYS A 29 -6.02 -10.15 -8.25
N ASN A 30 -6.82 -9.61 -7.33
CA ASN A 30 -7.75 -10.37 -6.50
C ASN A 30 -9.22 -10.18 -6.91
N SER A 31 -9.48 -9.73 -8.15
CA SER A 31 -10.81 -9.35 -8.62
C SER A 31 -11.76 -10.53 -8.88
N GLU A 32 -11.23 -11.75 -8.94
CA GLU A 32 -12.05 -12.95 -9.07
C GLU A 32 -12.86 -13.20 -7.78
N ILE A 33 -14.09 -13.71 -7.92
CA ILE A 33 -15.01 -14.00 -6.79
C ILE A 33 -14.32 -14.90 -5.74
N GLY A 34 -13.43 -15.81 -6.17
CA GLY A 34 -12.62 -16.63 -5.26
C GLY A 34 -11.63 -15.81 -4.40
N GLY A 35 -11.04 -14.75 -4.93
CA GLY A 35 -10.14 -13.85 -4.19
C GLY A 35 -10.87 -12.90 -3.25
N ALA A 36 -12.08 -12.44 -3.62
CA ALA A 36 -12.89 -11.51 -2.85
C ALA A 36 -13.44 -12.11 -1.53
N PHE A 37 -13.68 -13.43 -1.50
CA PHE A 37 -14.17 -14.15 -0.31
C PHE A 37 -13.05 -14.91 0.45
N GLY A 38 -11.80 -14.47 0.33
CA GLY A 38 -10.69 -15.04 1.10
C GLY A 38 -10.30 -16.46 0.68
N ALA A 39 -10.45 -16.79 -0.61
CA ALA A 39 -10.16 -18.09 -1.23
C ALA A 39 -11.14 -19.24 -0.95
N GLY A 40 -12.25 -19.06 -0.23
CA GLY A 40 -13.35 -20.06 -0.10
C GLY A 40 -12.89 -21.53 0.01
N GLY A 41 -13.65 -22.47 -0.57
CA GLY A 41 -13.25 -23.89 -0.70
C GLY A 41 -12.06 -24.15 -1.62
N SER A 42 -11.47 -23.11 -2.23
CA SER A 42 -10.29 -23.19 -3.08
C SER A 42 -9.00 -23.21 -2.26
N ALA A 43 -9.01 -22.65 -1.04
CA ALA A 43 -7.88 -22.67 -0.10
C ALA A 43 -7.48 -24.10 0.35
N THR A 44 -8.40 -25.06 0.31
CA THR A 44 -8.15 -26.46 0.69
C THR A 44 -7.65 -27.33 -0.47
N ASN A 45 -7.97 -26.96 -1.73
CA ASN A 45 -7.58 -27.74 -2.92
C ASN A 45 -6.32 -27.20 -3.60
N PHE A 46 -6.04 -25.90 -3.48
CA PHE A 46 -4.79 -25.30 -3.93
C PHE A 46 -4.27 -24.45 -2.77
N GLY A 47 -3.27 -24.98 -2.06
CA GLY A 47 -2.67 -24.28 -0.94
C GLY A 47 -2.20 -22.88 -1.33
N ARG A 48 -2.35 -21.92 -0.42
CA ARG A 48 -1.82 -20.56 -0.57
C ARG A 48 -0.34 -20.64 -0.95
N GLU A 49 0.08 -19.96 -2.02
CA GLU A 49 1.51 -19.71 -2.25
C GLU A 49 2.11 -19.13 -0.97
N LYS A 50 3.14 -19.81 -0.45
CA LYS A 50 3.72 -19.47 0.85
C LYS A 50 4.55 -18.20 0.72
N GLY A 51 3.96 -17.05 1.08
CA GLY A 51 4.69 -15.80 1.29
C GLY A 51 4.11 -14.59 0.55
N LEU A 52 4.68 -13.42 0.82
CA LEU A 52 4.37 -12.18 0.12
C LEU A 52 5.17 -12.13 -1.19
N ASP A 53 4.48 -11.98 -2.31
CA ASP A 53 5.12 -11.73 -3.61
C ASP A 53 5.97 -10.44 -3.58
N LYS A 54 6.95 -10.32 -4.48
CA LYS A 54 7.87 -9.15 -4.50
C LYS A 54 7.10 -7.82 -4.58
N SER A 55 6.06 -7.76 -5.41
CA SER A 55 5.21 -6.57 -5.51
C SER A 55 4.47 -6.29 -4.19
N SER A 56 4.10 -7.32 -3.42
CA SER A 56 3.39 -7.15 -2.14
C SER A 56 4.32 -6.56 -1.10
N LYS A 57 5.59 -6.98 -1.10
CA LYS A 57 6.61 -6.40 -0.23
C LYS A 57 6.84 -4.93 -0.55
N ILE A 58 6.89 -4.57 -1.83
CA ILE A 58 7.06 -3.16 -2.25
C ILE A 58 5.85 -2.31 -1.83
N ALA A 59 4.64 -2.80 -2.08
CA ALA A 59 3.41 -2.13 -1.65
C ALA A 59 3.36 -1.93 -0.12
N LEU A 60 3.76 -2.95 0.65
CA LEU A 60 3.88 -2.88 2.10
C LEU A 60 4.90 -1.81 2.53
N THR A 61 6.08 -1.78 1.91
CA THR A 61 7.09 -0.75 2.19
C THR A 61 6.55 0.66 1.91
N PHE A 62 5.87 0.86 0.78
CA PHE A 62 5.21 2.14 0.47
C PHE A 62 4.17 2.52 1.52
N GLY A 63 3.34 1.57 1.96
CA GLY A 63 2.34 1.80 3.00
C GLY A 63 2.96 2.22 4.34
N ILE A 64 4.04 1.56 4.76
CA ILE A 64 4.77 1.91 6.00
C ILE A 64 5.39 3.31 5.87
N LEU A 65 6.07 3.60 4.77
CA LEU A 65 6.69 4.91 4.52
C LEU A 65 5.66 6.03 4.47
N PHE A 66 4.52 5.79 3.82
CA PHE A 66 3.41 6.73 3.77
C PHE A 66 2.86 7.03 5.17
N MET A 67 2.64 5.99 5.98
CA MET A 67 2.13 6.15 7.34
C MET A 67 3.07 6.97 8.23
N ILE A 68 4.38 6.69 8.18
CA ILE A 68 5.39 7.48 8.89
C ILE A 68 5.36 8.93 8.40
N ASN A 69 5.26 9.13 7.08
CA ASN A 69 5.20 10.47 6.49
C ASN A 69 3.94 11.24 6.93
N CYS A 70 2.78 10.60 7.11
CA CYS A 70 1.58 11.22 7.69
C CYS A 70 1.87 11.83 9.06
N PHE A 71 2.52 11.06 9.96
CA PHE A 71 2.87 11.58 11.29
C PHE A 71 3.86 12.74 11.22
N LEU A 72 4.85 12.67 10.33
CA LEU A 72 5.82 13.76 10.13
C LEU A 72 5.17 15.04 9.59
N VAL A 73 4.28 14.91 8.61
CA VAL A 73 3.51 16.04 8.06
C VAL A 73 2.68 16.67 9.16
N THR A 74 1.90 15.88 9.91
CA THR A 74 1.08 16.40 11.01
C THR A 74 1.93 17.08 12.07
N TRP A 75 3.06 16.50 12.49
CA TRP A 75 3.86 17.08 13.57
C TRP A 75 4.63 18.35 13.19
N ILE A 76 4.99 18.51 11.91
CA ILE A 76 5.81 19.64 11.44
C ILE A 76 4.95 20.79 10.88
N ILE A 77 3.80 20.47 10.28
CA ILE A 77 2.96 21.44 9.56
C ILE A 77 1.74 21.88 10.38
N ALA A 78 1.20 21.03 11.26
CA ALA A 78 0.11 21.42 12.18
C ALA A 78 0.65 22.21 13.38
#